data_AF-A0A7D9A4T5-F1
#
_entry.id   AF-A0A7D9A4T5-F1
#
_cell.length_a   1.000
_cell.length_b   1.000
_cell.length_c   1.000
_cell.angle_alpha   90.00
_cell.angle_beta   90.00
_cell.angle_gamma   90.00
#
_symmetry.space_group_name_H-M   'P 1'
#
loop_
_entity.id
_entity.type
_entity.pdbx_description
1 polymer ?
#
loop_
_entity_poly.entity_id
_entity_poly.type
_entity_poly.pdbx_seq_one_letter_code
_entity_poly.pdbx_strand_id
1 'polypeptide(L)'
;MNSITKERIELFIKNPLENGLTRGEQMELARITLASLEAEPVAWLHSDNGLGIPAITRSKNVADSWLSKGWYVQPLYIAQPVHVPEEMNLARAQKEVGFNRYIMAGYVDGWNACRAAMLQSQGGGNQ
;
A
#
# COMPACT_ATOMS: atom_id res chain seq x y z
N MET A 1 3.26 13.99 8.45
CA MET A 1 4.15 12.99 7.80
C MET A 1 3.60 12.78 6.42
N ASN A 2 4.43 13.04 5.40
CA ASN A 2 4.08 12.79 4.02
C ASN A 2 4.39 11.31 3.73
N SER A 3 3.39 10.57 3.25
CA SER A 3 3.61 9.24 2.68
C SER A 3 4.64 9.36 1.57
N ILE A 4 5.63 8.47 1.53
CA ILE A 4 6.58 8.44 0.42
C ILE A 4 5.81 8.16 -0.88
N THR A 5 5.91 9.04 -1.86
CA THR A 5 5.19 8.89 -3.13
C THR A 5 6.01 8.09 -4.14
N LYS A 6 5.34 7.55 -5.16
CA LYS A 6 6.01 6.86 -6.27
C LYS A 6 7.00 7.79 -6.97
N GLU A 7 6.59 9.03 -7.26
CA GLU A 7 7.42 10.03 -7.93
C GLU A 7 8.67 10.34 -7.11
N ARG A 8 8.54 10.38 -5.77
CA ARG A 8 9.66 10.61 -4.87
C ARG A 8 10.68 9.47 -4.92
N ILE A 9 10.21 8.21 -4.95
CA ILE A 9 11.06 7.02 -5.08
C ILE A 9 11.74 7.00 -6.45
N GLU A 10 11.02 7.32 -7.52
CA GLU A 10 11.58 7.39 -8.87
C GLU A 10 12.69 8.45 -8.98
N LEU A 11 12.51 9.63 -8.38
CA LEU A 11 13.54 10.66 -8.33
C LEU A 11 14.79 10.19 -7.58
N PHE A 12 14.61 9.51 -6.43
CA PHE A 12 15.71 8.90 -5.69
C PHE A 12 16.47 7.87 -6.53
N ILE A 13 15.77 6.97 -7.23
CA ILE A 13 16.40 5.94 -8.07
C ILE A 13 17.17 6.56 -9.24
N LYS A 14 16.62 7.61 -9.87
CA LYS A 14 17.26 8.27 -11.03
C LYS A 14 18.54 9.01 -10.64
N ASN A 15 18.58 9.68 -9.50
CA ASN A 15 19.77 10.39 -9.02
C ASN A 15 19.88 10.35 -7.48
N PRO A 16 20.41 9.26 -6.90
CA PRO A 16 20.36 9.01 -5.46
C PRO A 16 21.24 9.94 -4.62
N LEU A 17 22.29 10.51 -5.23
CA LEU A 17 23.21 11.44 -4.54
C LEU A 17 22.56 12.80 -4.32
N GLU A 18 21.79 13.29 -5.30
CA GLU A 18 21.10 14.58 -5.20
C GLU A 18 19.71 14.47 -4.58
N ASN A 19 19.05 13.31 -4.72
CA ASN A 19 17.67 13.08 -4.27
C ASN A 19 17.58 12.11 -3.09
N GLY A 20 18.58 12.10 -2.21
CA GLY A 20 18.64 11.20 -1.06
C GLY A 20 17.35 11.20 -0.23
N LEU A 21 16.92 10.02 0.22
CA LEU A 21 15.75 9.88 1.08
C LEU A 21 16.06 10.39 2.50
N THR A 22 15.13 11.14 3.08
CA THR A 22 15.17 11.50 4.50
C THR A 22 15.07 10.23 5.36
N ARG A 23 15.50 10.31 6.63
CA ARG A 23 15.37 9.18 7.57
C ARG A 23 13.92 8.68 7.71
N GLY A 24 12.95 9.60 7.65
CA GLY A 24 11.52 9.25 7.69
C GLY A 24 11.09 8.47 6.45
N GLU A 25 11.49 8.92 5.27
CA GLU A 25 11.23 8.23 3.99
C GLU A 25 11.90 6.85 3.94
N GLN A 26 13.13 6.73 4.44
CA GLN A 26 13.85 5.44 4.52
C GLN A 26 13.12 4.45 5.43
N MET A 27 12.67 4.91 6.61
CA MET A 27 11.94 4.08 7.55
C MET A 27 10.60 3.62 6.97
N GLU A 28 9.88 4.51 6.29
CA GLU A 28 8.61 4.17 5.67
C GLU A 28 8.79 3.18 4.51
N LEU A 29 9.80 3.40 3.66
CA LEU A 29 10.14 2.47 2.59
C LEU A 29 10.52 1.09 3.14
N ALA A 30 11.29 1.03 4.23
CA ALA A 30 11.65 -0.22 4.89
C ALA A 30 10.43 -0.98 5.42
N ARG A 31 9.47 -0.29 6.03
CA ARG A 31 8.21 -0.89 6.52
C ARG A 31 7.36 -1.44 5.37
N ILE A 32 7.16 -0.66 4.31
CA ILE A 32 6.38 -1.07 3.13
C ILE A 32 7.05 -2.28 2.47
N THR A 33 8.38 -2.26 2.35
CA THR A 33 9.15 -3.37 1.77
C THR A 33 9.01 -4.62 2.62
N LEU A 34 9.14 -4.51 3.94
CA LEU A 34 8.97 -5.64 4.87
C LEU A 34 7.56 -6.24 4.76
N ALA A 35 6.52 -5.41 4.81
CA ALA A 35 5.13 -5.86 4.65
C ALA A 35 4.90 -6.53 3.28
N SER A 36 5.56 -6.06 2.22
CA SER A 36 5.50 -6.68 0.90
C SER A 36 6.21 -8.04 0.83
N LEU A 37 7.27 -8.23 1.60
CA LEU A 37 8.03 -9.49 1.65
C LEU A 37 7.31 -10.54 2.52
N GLU A 38 6.59 -10.11 3.55
CA GLU A 38 5.81 -10.97 4.45
C GLU A 38 4.40 -11.29 3.91
N ALA A 39 4.00 -10.70 2.77
CA ALA A 39 2.69 -10.91 2.20
C ALA A 39 2.55 -12.35 1.64
N GLU A 40 1.60 -13.10 2.19
CA GLU A 40 1.23 -14.42 1.67
C GLU A 40 0.20 -14.29 0.52
N PRO A 41 0.34 -15.07 -0.55
CA PRO A 41 -0.65 -15.10 -1.62
C PRO A 41 -1.98 -15.69 -1.12
N VAL A 42 -3.08 -15.11 -1.60
CA VAL A 42 -4.45 -15.56 -1.26
C VAL A 42 -5.08 -16.42 -2.34
N ALA A 43 -4.51 -16.41 -3.54
CA ALA A 43 -4.90 -17.24 -4.66
C ALA A 43 -3.73 -17.43 -5.62
N TRP A 44 -3.91 -18.33 -6.57
CA TRP A 44 -2.95 -18.63 -7.63
C TRP A 44 -3.67 -18.74 -8.96
N LEU A 45 -3.09 -18.11 -9.98
CA LEU A 45 -3.58 -18.04 -11.35
C LEU A 45 -2.72 -18.89 -12.27
N HIS A 46 -3.35 -19.67 -13.11
CA HIS A 46 -2.71 -20.39 -14.21
C HIS A 46 -3.47 -20.10 -15.51
N SER A 47 -2.80 -19.46 -16.47
CA SER A 47 -3.42 -18.96 -17.70
C SER A 47 -3.20 -19.86 -18.92
N ASP A 48 -2.24 -20.80 -18.86
CA ASP A 48 -1.81 -21.61 -19.99
C ASP A 48 -2.21 -23.09 -19.82
N ASN A 49 -3.52 -23.32 -19.70
CA ASN A 49 -4.11 -24.64 -19.45
C ASN A 49 -4.63 -25.34 -20.71
N GLY A 50 -4.39 -24.78 -21.90
CA GLY A 50 -4.93 -25.28 -23.16
C GLY A 50 -6.46 -25.12 -23.33
N LEU A 51 -7.16 -24.50 -22.37
CA LEU A 51 -8.62 -24.25 -22.42
C LEU A 51 -8.96 -22.84 -22.89
N GLY A 52 -7.98 -21.94 -23.02
CA GLY A 52 -8.19 -20.54 -23.40
C GLY A 52 -8.86 -19.68 -22.32
N ILE A 53 -9.07 -20.23 -21.12
CA ILE A 53 -9.67 -19.54 -19.98
C ILE A 53 -8.75 -19.74 -18.77
N PRO A 54 -8.34 -18.68 -18.05
CA PRO A 54 -7.48 -18.84 -16.89
C PRO A 54 -8.16 -19.62 -15.75
N ALA A 55 -7.40 -20.47 -15.07
CA ALA A 55 -7.82 -21.15 -13.85
C ALA A 55 -7.29 -20.40 -12.62
N ILE A 56 -8.15 -20.17 -11.63
CA ILE A 56 -7.78 -19.56 -10.35
C ILE A 56 -8.13 -20.52 -9.22
N THR A 57 -7.22 -20.70 -8.27
CA THR A 57 -7.44 -21.49 -7.06
C THR A 57 -7.06 -20.71 -5.81
N ARG A 58 -7.76 -20.93 -4.70
CA ARG A 58 -7.35 -20.50 -3.35
C ARG A 58 -6.69 -21.63 -2.55
N SER A 59 -6.57 -22.83 -3.14
CA SER A 59 -5.92 -23.97 -2.49
C SER A 59 -4.45 -24.01 -2.86
N LYS A 60 -3.58 -23.83 -1.86
CA LYS A 60 -2.13 -23.97 -2.01
C LYS A 60 -1.75 -25.34 -2.58
N ASN A 61 -2.39 -26.41 -2.12
CA ASN A 61 -2.13 -27.77 -2.62
C ASN A 61 -2.42 -27.92 -4.12
N VAL A 62 -3.46 -27.24 -4.62
CA VAL A 62 -3.78 -27.25 -6.06
C VAL A 62 -2.72 -26.45 -6.83
N ALA A 63 -2.32 -25.28 -6.32
CA ALA A 63 -1.26 -24.47 -6.92
C ALA A 63 0.09 -25.21 -6.97
N ASP A 64 0.47 -25.87 -5.87
CA ASP A 64 1.68 -26.68 -5.78
C ASP A 64 1.62 -27.88 -6.74
N SER A 65 0.44 -28.48 -6.94
CA SER A 65 0.25 -29.51 -7.96
C SER A 65 0.36 -28.99 -9.39
N TRP A 66 0.05 -27.72 -9.66
CA TRP A 66 0.28 -27.11 -10.97
C TRP A 66 1.77 -26.83 -11.18
N LEU A 67 2.44 -26.27 -10.16
CA LEU A 67 3.89 -26.03 -10.17
C LEU A 67 4.69 -27.32 -10.40
N SER A 68 4.32 -28.42 -9.74
CA SER A 68 5.01 -29.72 -9.90
C SER A 68 4.86 -30.32 -11.31
N LYS A 69 3.85 -29.90 -12.07
CA LYS A 69 3.66 -30.23 -13.48
C LYS A 69 4.45 -29.31 -14.42
N GLY A 70 5.22 -28.36 -13.89
CA GLY A 70 5.97 -27.37 -14.64
C GLY A 70 5.10 -26.25 -15.21
N TRP A 71 3.86 -26.09 -14.74
CA TRP A 71 2.99 -25.02 -15.21
C TRP A 71 3.41 -23.69 -14.61
N TYR A 72 3.28 -22.62 -15.40
CA TYR A 72 3.40 -21.27 -14.87
C TYR A 72 2.21 -20.97 -13.95
N VAL A 73 2.52 -20.63 -12.71
CA VAL A 73 1.53 -20.28 -11.67
C VAL A 73 1.89 -18.92 -11.10
N GLN A 74 1.00 -17.95 -11.29
CA GLN A 74 1.15 -16.60 -10.77
C GLN A 74 0.46 -16.49 -9.39
N PRO A 75 1.19 -16.17 -8.31
CA PRO A 75 0.56 -15.85 -7.03
C PRO A 75 -0.24 -14.54 -7.12
N LEU A 76 -1.42 -14.53 -6.52
CA LEU A 76 -2.29 -13.37 -6.39
C LEU A 76 -2.33 -12.95 -4.93
N TYR A 77 -1.98 -11.70 -4.66
CA TYR A 77 -1.95 -11.12 -3.33
C TYR A 77 -3.17 -10.23 -3.12
N ILE A 78 -3.59 -10.08 -1.86
CA ILE A 78 -4.50 -8.99 -1.52
C ILE A 78 -3.75 -7.69 -1.77
N ALA A 79 -4.40 -6.73 -2.42
CA ALA A 79 -3.85 -5.39 -2.57
C ALA A 79 -3.52 -4.84 -1.18
N GLN A 80 -2.31 -4.29 -1.01
CA GLN A 80 -1.93 -3.73 0.28
C GLN A 80 -2.99 -2.72 0.74
N PRO A 81 -3.42 -2.76 2.02
CA PRO A 81 -4.37 -1.79 2.53
C PRO A 81 -3.89 -0.37 2.23
N VAL A 82 -4.82 0.49 1.80
CA VAL A 82 -4.52 1.91 1.59
C VAL A 82 -3.89 2.47 2.87
N HIS A 83 -2.72 3.11 2.77
CA HIS A 83 -2.06 3.73 3.91
C HIS A 83 -3.00 4.79 4.50
N VAL A 84 -3.56 4.49 5.67
CA VAL A 84 -4.39 5.44 6.40
C VAL A 84 -3.46 6.46 7.06
N PRO A 85 -3.54 7.74 6.68
CA PRO A 85 -2.70 8.76 7.31
C PRO A 85 -2.97 8.86 8.81
N GLU A 86 -1.97 9.24 9.59
CA GLU A 86 -2.16 9.53 11.00
C GLU A 86 -3.13 10.68 11.25
N GLU A 87 -3.71 10.75 12.45
CA GLU A 87 -4.56 11.86 12.84
C GLU A 87 -3.82 13.21 12.73
N MET A 88 -4.49 14.19 12.10
CA MET A 88 -4.00 15.55 12.04
C MET A 88 -4.34 16.26 13.35
N ASN A 89 -3.32 16.87 13.96
CA ASN A 89 -3.50 17.76 15.10
C ASN A 89 -3.10 19.19 14.71
N LEU A 90 -3.47 20.16 15.56
CA LEU A 90 -3.23 21.59 15.30
C LEU A 90 -1.74 21.91 15.11
N ALA A 91 -0.83 21.28 15.86
CA ALA A 91 0.60 21.52 15.75
C ALA A 91 1.17 21.07 14.39
N ARG A 92 0.64 19.99 13.82
CA ARG A 92 0.99 19.53 12.46
C ARG A 92 0.33 20.42 11.41
N ALA A 93 -0.96 20.70 11.55
CA ALA A 93 -1.68 21.58 10.63
C ALA A 93 -0.99 22.95 10.51
N GLN A 94 -0.53 23.53 11.62
CA GLN A 94 0.22 24.79 11.63
C GLN A 94 1.47 24.75 10.75
N LYS A 95 2.19 23.62 10.70
CA LYS A 95 3.38 23.46 9.86
C LYS A 95 3.03 23.37 8.38
N GLU A 96 1.87 22.82 8.04
CA GLU A 96 1.43 22.58 6.66
C GLU A 96 0.74 23.82 6.06
N VAL A 97 -0.17 24.45 6.80
CA VAL A 97 -1.04 25.52 6.30
C VAL A 97 -0.84 26.89 6.98
N GLY A 98 0.16 26.99 7.86
CA GLY A 98 0.51 28.24 8.56
C GLY A 98 -0.41 28.58 9.73
N PHE A 99 -0.34 29.83 10.22
CA PHE A 99 -0.97 30.25 11.48
C PHE A 99 -2.42 30.72 11.38
N ASN A 100 -3.04 30.69 10.20
CA ASN A 100 -4.44 31.10 10.07
C ASN A 100 -5.35 30.07 10.76
N ARG A 101 -5.98 30.49 11.86
CA ARG A 101 -6.82 29.62 12.70
C ARG A 101 -7.95 28.93 11.93
N TYR A 102 -8.61 29.64 11.02
CA TYR A 102 -9.73 29.08 10.25
C TYR A 102 -9.26 28.04 9.24
N ILE A 103 -8.14 28.31 8.56
CA ILE A 103 -7.53 27.37 7.61
C ILE A 103 -7.04 26.12 8.35
N MET A 104 -6.38 26.30 9.50
CA MET A 104 -5.91 25.17 10.33
C MET A 104 -7.07 24.29 10.81
N ALA A 105 -8.16 24.88 11.32
CA ALA A 105 -9.31 24.13 11.81
C ALA A 105 -9.96 23.32 10.67
N GLY A 106 -10.24 23.95 9.53
CA GLY A 106 -10.81 23.26 8.37
C GLY A 106 -9.89 22.16 7.81
N TYR A 107 -8.56 22.37 7.84
CA TYR A 107 -7.59 21.36 7.41
C TYR A 107 -7.56 20.14 8.35
N VAL A 108 -7.58 20.36 9.67
CA VAL A 108 -7.68 19.28 10.67
C VAL A 108 -8.98 18.49 10.48
N ASP A 109 -10.11 19.18 10.36
CA ASP A 109 -11.42 18.55 10.23
C ASP A 109 -11.52 17.72 8.94
N GLY A 110 -11.13 18.30 7.80
CA GLY A 110 -11.16 17.62 6.51
C GLY A 110 -10.23 16.41 6.45
N TRP A 111 -9.01 16.55 6.98
CA TRP A 111 -8.05 15.44 7.05
C TRP A 111 -8.60 14.29 7.91
N ASN A 112 -9.08 14.60 9.11
CA ASN A 112 -9.56 13.59 10.04
C ASN A 112 -10.86 12.93 9.59
N ALA A 113 -11.73 13.66 8.87
CA ALA A 113 -12.90 13.08 8.21
C ALA A 113 -12.51 12.09 7.11
N CYS A 114 -11.56 12.45 6.24
CA CYS A 114 -11.03 11.56 5.20
C CYS A 114 -10.37 10.31 5.80
N ARG A 115 -9.56 10.50 6.85
CA ARG A 115 -8.96 9.42 7.64
C ARG A 115 -10.03 8.46 8.21
N ALA A 116 -11.08 9.01 8.82
CA ALA A 116 -12.16 8.20 9.39
C ALA A 116 -12.87 7.36 8.31
N ALA A 117 -13.12 7.93 7.12
CA ALA A 117 -13.70 7.19 6.01
C ALA A 117 -12.81 6.04 5.53
N MET A 118 -11.49 6.27 5.43
CA MET A 118 -10.52 5.21 5.09
C MET A 118 -10.53 4.07 6.12
N LEU A 119 -10.57 4.38 7.42
CA LEU A 119 -10.67 3.38 8.49
C LEU A 119 -11.99 2.59 8.43
N GLN A 120 -13.11 3.25 8.16
CA GLN A 120 -14.42 2.59 8.02
C GLN A 120 -14.43 1.62 6.84
N SER A 121 -13.82 1.98 5.71
CA SER A 121 -13.74 1.08 4.54
C SER A 121 -12.90 -0.18 4.78
N GLN A 122 -11.96 -0.15 5.73
CA GLN A 122 -11.11 -1.30 6.06
C GLN A 122 -11.80 -2.33 6.97
N GLY A 123 -12.81 -1.93 7.74
CA GLY A 123 -13.55 -2.81 8.65
C GLY A 123 -14.71 -3.59 8.01
N GLY A 124 -15.11 -3.27 6.77
CA GLY A 124 -16.31 -3.81 6.12
C GLY A 124 -16.16 -5.15 5.40
N GLY A 125 -14.99 -5.80 5.46
CA GLY A 125 -14.68 -7.03 4.72
C GLY A 125 -15.14 -8.35 5.35
N ASN A 126 -15.75 -8.31 6.55
CA ASN A 126 -16.27 -9.49 7.25
C ASN A 126 -17.78 -9.34 7.51
N GLN A 127 -18.59 -9.58 6.48
CA GLN A 127 -20.01 -9.99 6.60
C GLN A 127 -20.31 -11.05 5.54
#